data_AF-A0A520CFT8-F1
#
_entry.id   AF-A0A520CFT8-F1
#
_cell.length_a   1.000
_cell.length_b   1.000
_cell.length_c   1.000
_cell.angle_alpha   90.00
_cell.angle_beta   90.00
_cell.angle_gamma   90.00
#
_symmetry.space_group_name_H-M   'P 1'
#
loop_
_entity.id
_entity.type
_entity.pdbx_description
1 polymer ?
#
loop_
_entity_poly.entity_id
_entity_poly.type
_entity_poly.pdbx_seq_one_letter_code
_entity_poly.pdbx_strand_id
1 'polypeptide(L)' 'MLRKIIAVLVSLITIWAIKETFFIFTTSQTDIAASRHWLILASLSVTVPLIIACFWLWKPKYKGDGNEPK' A
#
# COMPACT_ATOMS: atom_id res chain seq x y z
N MET A 1 7.51 17.54 -8.59
CA MET A 1 6.09 17.35 -8.96
C MET A 1 5.74 15.89 -9.22
N LEU A 2 6.42 15.19 -10.13
CA LEU A 2 6.16 13.77 -10.44
C LEU A 2 6.08 12.83 -9.22
N ARG A 3 7.02 12.94 -8.27
CA ARG A 3 7.05 12.11 -7.05
C ARG A 3 5.82 12.31 -6.15
N LYS A 4 5.27 13.54 -6.10
CA LYS A 4 4.04 13.85 -5.35
C LYS A 4 2.81 13.24 -6.04
N ILE A 5 2.75 13.28 -7.38
CA ILE A 5 1.65 12.69 -8.15
C ILE A 5 1.63 11.16 -7.97
N ILE A 6 2.80 10.51 -8.03
CA ILE A 6 2.92 9.07 -7.76
C ILE A 6 2.51 8.77 -6.31
N ALA A 7 2.84 9.63 -5.34
CA ALA A 7 2.42 9.45 -3.94
C ALA A 7 0.91 9.43 -3.79
N VAL A 8 0.25 10.38 -4.44
CA VAL A 8 -1.21 10.49 -4.43
C VAL A 8 -1.85 9.26 -5.08
N LEU A 9 -1.35 8.83 -6.26
CA LEU A 9 -1.86 7.62 -6.92
C LEU A 9 -1.67 6.36 -6.07
N VAL A 10 -0.48 6.15 -5.51
CA VAL A 10 -0.21 5.00 -4.62
C VAL A 10 -1.11 5.04 -3.38
N SER A 11 -1.37 6.22 -2.82
CA SER A 11 -2.28 6.36 -1.68
C SER A 11 -3.72 5.99 -2.02
N LEU A 12 -4.21 6.38 -3.20
CA LEU A 12 -5.56 6.03 -3.67
C LEU A 12 -5.72 4.52 -3.89
N ILE A 13 -4.72 3.90 -4.52
CA ILE A 13 -4.71 2.44 -4.73
C ILE A 13 -4.64 1.73 -3.37
N THR A 14 -3.88 2.25 -2.40
CA THR A 14 -3.81 1.69 -1.05
C THR A 14 -5.16 1.73 -0.34
N ILE A 15 -5.89 2.85 -0.41
CA ILE A 15 -7.24 2.96 0.17
C ILE A 15 -8.20 1.98 -0.50
N TRP A 16 -8.12 1.83 -1.82
CA TRP A 16 -8.96 0.89 -2.56
C TRP A 16 -8.65 -0.57 -2.18
N ALA A 17 -7.37 -0.92 -2.06
CA ALA A 17 -6.95 -2.24 -1.60
C ALA A 17 -7.44 -2.54 -0.17
N ILE A 18 -7.40 -1.56 0.75
CA ILE A 18 -7.94 -1.71 2.10
C ILE A 18 -9.46 -1.97 2.07
N LYS A 19 -10.21 -1.28 1.21
CA LYS A 19 -11.65 -1.50 1.03
C LYS A 19 -11.94 -2.93 0.56
N GLU A 20 -11.23 -3.41 -0.46
CA GLU A 20 -11.38 -4.77 -0.97
C GLU A 20 -11.01 -5.81 0.09
N THR A 21 -9.91 -5.59 0.82
CA THR A 21 -9.53 -6.42 1.97
C THR A 21 -10.68 -6.47 2.99
N PHE A 22 -11.25 -5.31 3.38
CA PHE A 22 -12.36 -5.27 4.33
C PHE A 22 -13.59 -6.04 3.83
N PHE A 23 -13.94 -5.88 2.54
CA PHE A 23 -15.03 -6.62 1.93
C PHE A 23 -14.81 -8.14 1.98
N ILE A 24 -13.60 -8.61 1.66
CA ILE A 24 -13.20 -10.02 1.77
C ILE A 24 -13.29 -10.52 3.23
N PHE A 25 -12.99 -9.67 4.21
CA PHE A 25 -13.08 -10.02 5.62
C PHE A 25 -14.51 -10.09 6.16
N THR A 26 -15.40 -9.22 5.69
CA THR A 26 -16.80 -9.11 6.18
C THR A 26 -17.81 -9.93 5.40
N THR A 27 -17.49 -10.31 4.16
CA THR A 27 -18.41 -11.11 3.35
C THR A 27 -18.52 -12.52 3.92
N SER A 28 -19.76 -12.96 4.18
CA SER A 28 -20.09 -14.30 4.68
C SER A 28 -20.60 -15.20 3.56
N GLN A 29 -20.20 -14.94 2.32
CA GLN A 29 -20.51 -15.82 1.20
C GLN A 29 -19.74 -17.14 1.34
N THR A 30 -20.45 -18.25 1.21
CA THR A 30 -19.96 -19.61 1.46
C THR A 30 -18.75 -20.00 0.61
N ASP A 31 -18.66 -19.50 -0.63
CA ASP A 31 -17.49 -19.69 -1.50
C ASP A 31 -16.25 -18.94 -0.99
N ILE A 32 -16.44 -17.73 -0.45
CA ILE A 32 -15.35 -16.93 0.11
C ILE A 32 -14.94 -17.45 1.48
N ALA A 33 -15.86 -18.04 2.25
CA ALA A 33 -15.56 -18.67 3.53
C ALA A 33 -14.65 -19.91 3.38
N ALA A 34 -14.84 -20.72 2.32
CA ALA A 34 -14.03 -21.91 2.05
C ALA A 34 -12.58 -21.57 1.64
N SER A 35 -12.39 -20.49 0.87
CA SER A 35 -11.07 -20.02 0.42
C SER A 35 -10.55 -18.81 1.20
N ARG A 36 -11.19 -18.48 2.33
CA ARG A 36 -10.94 -17.26 3.12
C ARG A 36 -9.47 -17.11 3.50
N HIS A 37 -8.83 -18.22 3.86
CA HIS A 37 -7.42 -18.21 4.26
C HIS A 37 -6.51 -17.75 3.11
N TRP A 38 -6.74 -18.25 1.89
CA TRP A 38 -5.99 -17.88 0.70
C TRP A 38 -6.29 -16.45 0.24
N LEU A 39 -7.55 -16.03 0.28
CA LEU A 39 -7.95 -14.67 -0.08
C LEU A 39 -7.40 -13.62 0.89
N ILE A 40 -7.42 -13.92 2.19
CA ILE A 40 -6.79 -13.06 3.20
C ILE A 40 -5.30 -12.95 2.90
N LEU A 41 -4.60 -14.07 2.70
CA LEU A 41 -3.16 -14.08 2.41
C LEU A 41 -2.82 -13.28 1.15
N ALA A 42 -3.58 -13.45 0.08
CA ALA A 42 -3.38 -12.72 -1.17
C ALA A 42 -3.63 -11.22 -0.99
N SER A 43 -4.70 -10.83 -0.29
CA SER A 43 -5.01 -9.43 -0.04
C SER A 43 -3.94 -8.76 0.82
N LEU A 44 -3.48 -9.44 1.89
CA LEU A 44 -2.45 -8.95 2.81
C LEU A 44 -1.10 -8.83 2.10
N SER A 45 -0.77 -9.83 1.26
CA SER A 45 0.46 -9.83 0.46
C SER A 45 0.51 -8.67 -0.54
N VAL A 46 -0.63 -8.11 -0.95
CA VAL A 46 -0.68 -6.91 -1.78
C VAL A 46 -0.69 -5.65 -0.93
N THR A 47 -1.46 -5.60 0.17
CA THR A 47 -1.57 -4.38 1.00
C THR A 47 -0.28 -4.04 1.73
N VAL A 48 0.41 -5.04 2.30
CA VAL A 48 1.65 -4.81 3.08
C VAL A 48 2.74 -4.12 2.24
N PRO A 49 3.16 -4.63 1.06
CA PRO A 49 4.15 -3.94 0.25
C PRO A 49 3.65 -2.60 -0.29
N LEU A 50 2.34 -2.44 -0.55
CA LEU A 50 1.78 -1.14 -0.96
C LEU A 50 1.91 -0.09 0.13
N ILE A 51 1.63 -0.45 1.39
CA ILE A 51 1.78 0.45 2.53
C ILE A 51 3.25 0.85 2.69
N ILE A 52 4.17 -0.11 2.60
CA ILE A 52 5.61 0.15 2.65
C ILE A 52 6.04 1.09 1.52
N ALA A 53 5.58 0.84 0.29
CA ALA A 53 5.84 1.70 -0.85
C ALA A 53 5.25 3.11 -0.65
N CYS A 54 4.04 3.23 -0.11
CA CYS A 54 3.39 4.50 0.20
C CYS A 54 4.20 5.32 1.20
N PHE A 55 4.62 4.70 2.32
CA PHE A 55 5.48 5.35 3.31
C PHE A 55 6.85 5.73 2.74
N TRP A 56 7.46 4.85 1.94
CA TRP A 56 8.75 5.12 1.32
C TRP A 56 8.69 6.27 0.31
N LEU A 57 7.58 6.40 -0.42
CA LEU A 57 7.40 7.47 -1.38
C LEU A 57 7.18 8.83 -0.70
N TRP A 58 6.53 8.83 0.47
CA TRP A 58 6.38 10.01 1.32
C TRP A 58 7.63 10.35 2.13
N LYS A 59 8.57 9.41 2.30
CA LYS A 59 9.83 9.68 2.98
C LYS A 59 10.55 10.82 2.24
N PRO A 60 10.78 11.99 2.88
CA PRO A 60 11.54 13.05 2.26
C PRO A 60 12.96 12.51 2.03
N LYS A 61 13.51 12.70 0.81
CA LYS A 61 14.95 12.53 0.61
C LYS A 61 15.60 13.50 1.62
N TYR A 62 16.22 12.96 2.66
CA TYR A 62 17.09 13.75 3.51
C TYR A 62 18.17 14.31 2.58
N LYS A 63 18.08 15.60 2.27
CA LYS A 63 19.13 16.31 1.57
C LYS A 63 20.25 16.40 2.60
N GLY A 64 21.15 15.42 2.58
CA GLY A 64 22.45 15.55 3.22
C GLY A 64 23.14 16.70 2.52
N ASP A 65 22.94 17.90 3.05
CA ASP A 65 23.84 19.02 2.84
C ASP A 65 25.17 18.59 3.49
N GLY A 66 26.19 18.41 2.65
CA GLY A 66 27.39 17.68 3.00
C GLY A 66 28.52 17.96 2.02
N ASN A 67 28.92 19.23 2.00
CA ASN A 67 30.29 19.74 1.74
C ASN A 67 30.93 19.46 0.37
N GLU A 68 30.76 20.42 -0.55
CA GLU A 68 31.85 20.82 -1.45
C GLU A 68 32.52 22.07 -0.85
N PRO A 69 33.70 21.98 -0.21
CA PRO A 69 34.54 23.16 -0.05
C PRO A 69 35.19 23.44 -1.41
N LYS A 70 34.92 24.64 -1.95
CA LYS A 70 35.67 25.23 -3.06
C LYS A 70 37.10 25.54 -2.64
#